data_AF-A0A0F8ZAA8-F1
#
_entry.id   AF-A0A0F8ZAA8-F1
#
_cell.length_a   1.000
_cell.length_b   1.000
_cell.length_c   1.000
_cell.angle_alpha   90.00
_cell.angle_beta   90.00
_cell.angle_gamma   90.00
#
_symmetry.space_group_name_H-M   'P 1'
#
loop_
_entity.id
_entity.type
_entity.pdbx_description
1 polymer ?
#
loop_
_entity_poly.entity_id
_entity_poly.type
_entity_poly.pdbx_seq_one_letter_code
_entity_poly.pdbx_strand_id
1 'polypeptide(L)' 'MTLRQFIKENRQALDEIIQSLAPGSSKSDSERELWVLNDEDLYNWARSEGVRI' A
#
# COMPACT_ATOMS: atom_id res chain seq x y z
N MET A 1 -13.92 -3.41 -0.03
CA MET A 1 -12.64 -4.15 -0.08
C MET A 1 -11.98 -4.15 1.30
N THR A 2 -11.17 -5.15 1.65
CA THR A 2 -10.32 -5.13 2.86
C THR A 2 -8.91 -4.66 2.52
N LEU A 3 -8.16 -4.13 3.48
CA LEU A 3 -6.78 -3.66 3.25
C LEU A 3 -5.88 -4.79 2.73
N ARG A 4 -5.99 -6.00 3.30
CA ARG A 4 -5.23 -7.16 2.82
C ARG A 4 -5.56 -7.55 1.39
N GLN A 5 -6.82 -7.42 0.99
CA GLN A 5 -7.22 -7.71 -0.38
C GLN A 5 -6.69 -6.66 -1.34
N PHE A 6 -6.79 -5.38 -0.98
CA PHE A 6 -6.17 -4.28 -1.73
C PHE A 6 -4.68 -4.49 -1.94
N ILE A 7 -3.96 -4.83 -0.86
CA ILE A 7 -2.52 -5.11 -0.94
C ILE A 7 -2.28 -6.28 -1.86
N LYS A 8 -3.02 -7.38 -1.73
CA LYS A 8 -2.86 -8.58 -2.57
C LYS A 8 -3.08 -8.27 -4.06
N GLU A 9 -4.06 -7.45 -4.39
CA GLU A 9 -4.41 -7.08 -5.76
C GLU A 9 -3.43 -6.05 -6.35
N ASN A 10 -2.84 -5.19 -5.51
CA ASN A 10 -1.98 -4.07 -5.93
C ASN A 10 -0.52 -4.21 -5.49
N ARG A 11 -0.05 -5.42 -5.13
CA ARG A 11 1.30 -5.63 -4.57
C ARG A 11 2.41 -5.02 -5.41
N GLN A 12 2.34 -5.21 -6.73
CA GLN A 12 3.38 -4.74 -7.64
C GLN A 12 3.43 -3.21 -7.70
N ALA A 13 2.28 -2.56 -7.84
CA ALA A 13 2.19 -1.11 -7.86
C ALA A 13 2.63 -0.49 -6.52
N LEU A 14 2.21 -1.08 -5.39
CA LEU A 14 2.68 -0.68 -4.06
C LEU A 14 4.20 -0.81 -3.95
N ASP A 15 4.78 -1.93 -4.40
CA ASP A 15 6.23 -2.13 -4.35
C ASP A 15 6.98 -1.12 -5.21
N GLU A 16 6.46 -0.75 -6.38
CA GLU A 16 7.08 0.25 -7.27
C GLU A 16 7.06 1.65 -6.63
N ILE A 17 5.91 2.06 -6.05
CA ILE A 17 5.77 3.34 -5.36
C ILE A 17 6.67 3.39 -4.12
N ILE A 18 6.61 2.36 -3.27
CA ILE A 18 7.42 2.27 -2.05
C ILE A 18 8.91 2.24 -2.40
N GLN A 19 9.31 1.51 -3.45
CA GLN A 19 10.71 1.47 -3.87
C GLN A 19 11.21 2.82 -4.42
N SER A 20 10.32 3.61 -5.04
CA SER A 20 10.64 4.96 -5.51
C SER A 20 10.80 5.93 -4.34
N LEU A 21 9.97 5.82 -3.31
CA LEU A 21 10.00 6.72 -2.13
C LEU A 21 11.10 6.34 -1.14
N ALA A 22 11.26 5.04 -0.87
CA ALA A 22 12.18 4.48 0.10
C ALA A 22 12.88 3.24 -0.47
N PRO A 23 13.96 3.43 -1.25
CA PRO A 23 14.69 2.33 -1.85
C PRO A 23 15.23 1.35 -0.80
N GLY A 24 14.95 0.06 -0.98
CA GLY A 24 15.41 -0.99 -0.05
C GLY A 24 14.43 -1.30 1.09
N SER A 25 13.26 -0.66 1.10
CA SER A 25 12.15 -1.02 1.99
C SER A 25 11.73 -2.47 1.85
N SER A 26 11.21 -3.03 2.94
CA SER A 26 10.72 -4.40 2.95
C SER A 26 9.50 -4.56 2.05
N LYS A 27 9.46 -5.65 1.29
CA LYS A 27 8.32 -6.04 0.43
C LYS A 27 7.37 -6.99 1.17
N SER A 28 7.25 -6.83 2.48
CA SER A 28 6.32 -7.62 3.29
C SER A 28 4.93 -6.99 3.28
N ASP A 29 3.87 -7.79 3.46
CA ASP A 29 2.51 -7.24 3.52
C ASP A 29 2.33 -6.30 4.71
N SER A 30 2.96 -6.57 5.85
CA SER A 30 2.93 -5.69 7.02
C SER A 30 3.57 -4.33 6.73
N GLU A 31 4.67 -4.31 5.97
CA GLU A 31 5.30 -3.05 5.55
C GLU A 31 4.36 -2.27 4.62
N ARG A 32 3.74 -2.95 3.64
CA ARG A 32 2.75 -2.32 2.75
C ARG A 32 1.55 -1.78 3.51
N GLU A 33 1.06 -2.50 4.52
CA GLU A 33 -0.02 -2.03 5.40
C GLU A 33 0.39 -0.72 6.09
N LEU A 34 1.62 -0.64 6.62
CA LEU A 34 2.14 0.58 7.24
C LEU A 34 2.24 1.73 6.24
N TRP A 35 2.74 1.49 5.02
CA TRP A 35 2.81 2.52 3.99
C TRP A 35 1.42 3.06 3.63
N VAL A 36 0.45 2.18 3.40
CA VAL A 36 -0.94 2.59 3.09
C VAL A 36 -1.59 3.38 4.25
N LEU A 37 -1.19 3.13 5.50
CA LEU A 37 -1.72 3.84 6.66
C LEU A 37 -1.02 5.16 6.97
N ASN A 38 0.23 5.34 6.54
CA ASN A 38 1.05 6.51 6.90
C ASN A 38 1.26 7.48 5.74
N ASP A 39 1.20 7.01 4.50
CA ASP A 39 1.35 7.83 3.30
C ASP A 39 -0.03 8.30 2.80
N GLU A 40 -0.20 9.62 2.66
CA GLU A 40 -1.49 10.23 2.32
C GLU A 40 -1.98 9.82 0.92
N ASP A 41 -1.08 9.70 -0.05
CA ASP A 41 -1.42 9.32 -1.41
C ASP A 41 -1.85 7.86 -1.47
N LEU A 42 -1.11 6.96 -0.81
CA LEU A 42 -1.48 5.54 -0.72
C LEU A 42 -2.76 5.33 0.08
N TYR A 43 -2.97 6.09 1.16
CA TYR A 43 -4.20 6.06 1.95
C TYR A 43 -5.40 6.46 1.09
N ASN A 44 -5.30 7.60 0.39
CA ASN A 44 -6.38 8.11 -0.46
C ASN A 44 -6.69 7.16 -1.62
N TRP A 45 -5.66 6.56 -2.22
CA TRP A 45 -5.84 5.56 -3.26
C TRP A 45 -6.55 4.31 -2.73
N ALA A 46 -6.14 3.77 -1.58
CA ALA A 46 -6.83 2.64 -0.97
C ALA A 46 -8.30 3.00 -0.62
N ARG A 47 -8.57 4.21 -0.14
CA ARG A 47 -9.94 4.69 0.09
C ARG A 47 -10.76 4.82 -1.20
N SER A 48 -10.18 5.27 -2.31
CA SER A 48 -10.88 5.38 -3.60
C SER A 48 -11.29 4.02 -4.16
N GLU A 49 -10.50 2.99 -3.89
CA GLU A 49 -10.83 1.59 -4.24
C GLU A 49 -11.86 0.96 -3.29
N GLY A 50 -12.39 1.72 -2.32
CA GLY A 50 -13.40 1.24 -1.37
C GLY A 50 -12.83 0.33 -0.29
N VAL A 51 -11.54 0.49 0.05
CA VAL A 51 -10.95 -0.15 1.23
C VAL A 51 -11.51 0.49 2.49
N ARG A 52 -11.98 -0.34 3.41
CA ARG A 52 -12.32 0.10 4.77
C ARG A 52 -11.06 0.09 5.62
N ILE A 53 -10.42 1.25 5.66
CA ILE A 53 -9.27 1.60 6.49
C ILE A 53 -9.77 2.31 7.73
#